data_AF-A0A3M0KAG4-F1
#
_entry.id   AF-A0A3M0KAG4-F1
#
_cell.length_a   1.000
_cell.length_b   1.000
_cell.length_c   1.000
_cell.angle_alpha   90.00
_cell.angle_beta   90.00
_cell.angle_gamma   90.00
#
_symmetry.space_group_name_H-M   'P 1'
#
loop_
_entity.id
_entity.type
_entity.pdbx_description
1 polymer ?
#
loop_
_entity_poly.entity_id
_entity_poly.type
_entity_poly.pdbx_seq_one_letter_code
_entity_poly.pdbx_strand_id
1 'polypeptide(L)'
;MKQDETEETVLDMAKKLRTYADAVHGPTHARIEALETQVRGLANKIEENHKELKQDILQISAVQVRGSGTTHKRSLDREGKGIPQAKLWSFLRDCGEHMKRCDGESTDAMTQWLHELLDGKTMRGSSSKKEAAPVTQGNKDNQA
;
A
#
# COMPACT_ATOMS: atom_id res chain seq x y z
N MET A 1 -49.77 -14.80 -27.90
CA MET A 1 -48.44 -14.30 -28.31
C MET A 1 -47.92 -15.26 -29.37
N LYS A 2 -47.42 -14.75 -30.50
CA LYS A 2 -46.96 -15.60 -31.60
C LYS A 2 -45.49 -15.97 -31.41
N GLN A 3 -45.12 -17.18 -31.83
CA GLN A 3 -43.78 -17.74 -31.63
C GLN A 3 -42.70 -16.85 -32.28
N ASP A 4 -43.01 -16.26 -33.44
CA ASP A 4 -42.14 -15.33 -34.17
C ASP A 4 -41.76 -14.07 -33.37
N GLU A 5 -42.69 -13.47 -32.61
CA GLU A 5 -42.41 -12.28 -31.79
C GLU A 5 -41.43 -12.60 -30.65
N THR A 6 -41.48 -13.83 -30.16
CA THR A 6 -40.64 -14.31 -29.06
C THR A 6 -39.22 -14.57 -29.54
N GLU A 7 -39.06 -15.20 -30.69
CA GLU A 7 -37.76 -15.47 -31.30
C GLU A 7 -37.04 -14.18 -31.74
N GLU A 8 -37.77 -13.19 -32.27
CA GLU A 8 -37.22 -11.88 -32.62
C GLU A 8 -36.66 -11.15 -31.38
N THR A 9 -37.36 -11.24 -30.24
CA THR A 9 -36.93 -10.64 -28.97
C THR A 9 -35.66 -11.31 -28.44
N VAL A 10 -35.56 -12.64 -28.54
CA VAL A 10 -34.35 -13.38 -28.13
C VAL A 10 -33.16 -13.01 -29.03
N LEU A 11 -33.39 -12.86 -30.34
CA LEU A 11 -32.37 -12.44 -31.28
C LEU A 11 -31.85 -11.03 -30.98
N ASP A 12 -32.75 -10.09 -30.63
CA ASP A 12 -32.36 -8.73 -30.23
C ASP A 12 -31.54 -8.72 -28.94
N MET A 13 -31.95 -9.51 -27.93
CA MET A 13 -31.17 -9.67 -26.70
C MET A 13 -29.77 -10.25 -26.97
N ALA A 14 -29.67 -11.26 -27.83
CA ALA A 14 -28.38 -11.84 -28.21
C ALA A 14 -27.46 -10.82 -28.91
N LYS A 15 -28.01 -9.97 -29.78
CA LYS A 15 -27.26 -8.87 -30.42
C LYS A 15 -26.76 -7.86 -29.38
N LYS A 16 -27.61 -7.41 -28.46
CA LYS A 16 -27.23 -6.46 -27.39
C LYS A 16 -26.12 -7.01 -26.50
N LEU A 17 -26.21 -8.28 -26.12
CA LEU A 17 -25.17 -8.94 -25.32
C LEU A 17 -23.84 -9.04 -26.07
N ARG A 18 -23.87 -9.32 -27.38
CA ARG A 18 -22.66 -9.32 -28.21
C ARG A 18 -22.02 -7.94 -28.29
N THR A 19 -22.81 -6.90 -28.56
CA THR A 19 -22.31 -5.52 -28.59
C THR A 19 -21.70 -5.11 -27.25
N TYR A 20 -22.33 -5.48 -26.13
CA TYR A 20 -21.76 -5.22 -24.81
C TYR A 20 -20.44 -5.95 -24.60
N ALA A 21 -20.38 -7.24 -24.94
CA ALA A 21 -19.16 -8.03 -24.84
C ALA A 21 -18.01 -7.42 -25.66
N ASP A 22 -18.28 -7.03 -26.91
CA ASP A 22 -17.31 -6.41 -27.79
C ASP A 22 -16.85 -5.04 -27.26
N ALA A 23 -17.77 -4.23 -26.73
CA ALA A 23 -17.47 -2.92 -26.16
C ALA A 23 -16.57 -3.00 -24.92
N VAL A 24 -16.71 -4.04 -24.09
CA VAL A 24 -15.90 -4.18 -22.86
C VAL A 24 -14.61 -4.95 -23.08
N HIS A 25 -14.56 -5.87 -24.05
CA HIS A 25 -13.44 -6.79 -24.21
C HIS A 25 -12.13 -6.05 -24.58
N GLY A 26 -12.17 -5.21 -25.61
CA GLY A 26 -10.99 -4.47 -26.08
C GLY A 26 -10.37 -3.57 -25.01
N PRO A 27 -11.13 -2.64 -24.39
CA PRO A 27 -10.62 -1.77 -23.33
C PRO A 27 -10.13 -2.54 -22.10
N THR A 28 -10.80 -3.63 -21.73
CA THR A 28 -10.38 -4.46 -20.59
C THR A 28 -9.06 -5.15 -20.88
N HIS A 29 -8.90 -5.72 -22.08
CA HIS A 29 -7.67 -6.38 -22.49
C HIS A 29 -6.49 -5.40 -22.54
N ALA A 30 -6.68 -4.23 -23.16
CA ALA A 30 -5.66 -3.18 -23.20
C ALA A 30 -5.23 -2.72 -21.79
N ARG A 31 -6.18 -2.61 -20.84
CA ARG A 31 -5.86 -2.26 -19.45
C ARG A 31 -5.09 -3.37 -18.73
N ILE A 32 -5.40 -4.63 -19.02
CA ILE A 32 -4.65 -5.78 -18.48
C ILE A 32 -3.20 -5.75 -19.02
N GLU A 33 -3.01 -5.63 -20.34
CA GLU A 33 -1.68 -5.55 -20.95
C GLU A 33 -0.84 -4.39 -20.40
N ALA A 34 -1.45 -3.22 -20.20
CA ALA A 34 -0.79 -2.06 -19.62
C ALA A 34 -0.35 -2.32 -18.18
N LEU A 35 -1.17 -3.01 -17.38
CA LEU A 35 -0.83 -3.38 -16.00
C LEU A 35 0.27 -4.44 -15.97
N GLU A 36 0.20 -5.46 -16.84
CA GLU A 36 1.24 -6.49 -16.94
C GLU A 36 2.60 -5.89 -17.29
N THR A 37 2.62 -4.91 -18.20
CA THR A 37 3.84 -4.19 -18.57
C THR A 37 4.40 -3.39 -17.39
N GLN A 38 3.54 -2.70 -16.64
CA GLN A 38 3.95 -1.94 -15.46
C GLN A 38 4.49 -2.84 -14.35
N VAL A 39 3.81 -3.95 -14.05
CA VAL A 39 4.25 -4.93 -13.03
C VAL A 39 5.61 -5.52 -13.42
N ARG A 40 5.80 -5.86 -14.69
CA ARG A 40 7.10 -6.34 -15.20
C ARG A 40 8.20 -5.29 -15.05
N GLY A 41 7.91 -4.04 -15.37
CA GLY A 41 8.84 -2.93 -15.18
C GLY A 41 9.22 -2.71 -13.71
N LEU A 42 8.25 -2.82 -12.79
CA LEU A 42 8.51 -2.75 -11.35
C LEU A 42 9.35 -3.93 -10.86
N ALA A 43 9.08 -5.15 -11.33
CA ALA A 43 9.86 -6.33 -10.98
C ALA A 43 11.34 -6.16 -11.37
N ASN A 44 11.61 -5.67 -12.59
CA ASN A 44 12.97 -5.40 -13.06
C ASN A 44 13.67 -4.35 -12.19
N LYS A 45 12.99 -3.24 -11.85
CA LYS A 45 13.55 -2.20 -10.98
C LYS A 45 13.88 -2.72 -9.58
N ILE A 46 13.03 -3.58 -9.03
CA ILE A 46 13.28 -4.21 -7.72
C ILE A 46 14.51 -5.11 -7.79
N GLU A 47 14.68 -5.87 -8.87
CA GLU A 47 15.85 -6.71 -9.08
C GLU A 47 17.15 -5.89 -9.21
N GLU A 48 17.11 -4.80 -9.97
CA GLU A 48 18.23 -3.85 -10.10
C GLU A 48 18.60 -3.23 -8.74
N ASN A 49 17.63 -2.67 -8.03
CA ASN A 49 17.83 -2.11 -6.69
C ASN A 49 18.39 -3.16 -5.71
N HIS A 50 17.94 -4.42 -5.80
CA HIS A 50 18.46 -5.49 -4.94
C HIS A 50 19.95 -5.76 -5.22
N LYS A 51 20.36 -5.73 -6.49
CA LYS A 51 21.77 -5.89 -6.88
C LYS A 51 22.61 -4.71 -6.40
N GLU A 52 22.14 -3.48 -6.59
CA GLU A 52 22.82 -2.26 -6.14
C GLU A 52 22.98 -2.24 -4.62
N LEU A 53 21.90 -2.45 -3.87
CA LEU A 53 21.95 -2.50 -2.40
C LEU A 53 22.91 -3.58 -1.89
N LYS A 54 22.96 -4.74 -2.55
CA LYS A 54 23.93 -5.79 -2.20
C LYS A 54 25.36 -5.33 -2.42
N GLN A 55 25.65 -4.60 -3.50
CA GLN A 55 26.98 -4.05 -3.75
C GLN A 55 27.34 -2.97 -2.72
N ASP A 56 26.42 -2.07 -2.40
CA ASP A 56 26.64 -1.00 -1.41
C ASP A 56 26.94 -1.57 -0.03
N ILE A 57 26.17 -2.57 0.42
CA ILE A 57 26.41 -3.25 1.71
C ILE A 57 27.80 -3.89 1.74
N LEU A 58 28.24 -4.51 0.63
CA LEU A 58 29.57 -5.10 0.53
C LEU A 58 30.67 -4.04 0.60
N GLN A 59 30.49 -2.89 -0.07
CA GLN A 59 31.44 -1.77 -0.01
C GLN A 59 31.53 -1.19 1.40
N ILE A 60 30.39 -0.94 2.06
CA ILE A 60 30.35 -0.47 3.45
C ILE A 60 31.07 -1.45 4.37
N SER A 61 30.81 -2.75 4.21
CA SER A 61 31.48 -3.80 5.00
C SER A 61 32.99 -3.81 4.76
N ALA A 62 33.46 -3.67 3.51
CA ALA A 62 34.87 -3.59 3.19
C ALA A 62 35.55 -2.33 3.77
N VAL A 63 34.87 -1.19 3.74
CA VAL A 63 35.34 0.06 4.38
C VAL A 63 35.41 -0.09 5.89
N GLN A 64 34.42 -0.75 6.51
CA GLN A 64 34.44 -1.00 7.96
C GLN A 64 35.56 -1.97 8.37
N VAL A 65 35.84 -3.00 7.58
CA VAL A 65 36.98 -3.90 7.79
C VAL A 65 38.32 -3.17 7.63
N ARG A 66 38.44 -2.25 6.65
CA ARG A 66 39.66 -1.44 6.45
C ARG A 66 39.84 -0.36 7.51
N GLY A 67 38.74 0.25 7.97
CA GLY A 67 38.71 1.22 9.08
C GLY A 67 38.99 0.59 10.44
N SER A 68 38.81 -0.73 10.57
CA SER A 68 39.25 -1.52 11.72
C SER A 68 40.78 -1.77 11.75
N GLY A 69 41.49 -1.38 10.67
CA GLY A 69 42.89 -1.75 10.45
C GLY A 69 43.97 -0.74 10.86
N THR A 70 43.64 0.49 11.26
CA THR A 70 44.67 1.46 11.67
C THR A 70 44.39 2.04 13.05
N THR A 71 45.29 1.70 13.98
CA THR A 71 45.42 2.15 15.38
C THR A 71 44.23 1.79 16.27
N HIS A 72 44.32 0.78 17.14
CA HIS A 72 45.34 0.70 18.18
C HIS A 72 45.47 -0.77 18.63
N LYS A 73 46.64 -1.38 18.39
CA LYS A 73 47.18 -2.30 19.40
C LYS A 73 47.40 -1.45 20.66
N ARG A 74 46.42 -1.43 21.55
CA ARG A 74 46.72 -1.27 22.97
C ARG A 74 46.79 -2.69 23.48
N SER A 75 48.02 -3.16 23.66
CA SER A 75 48.32 -4.41 24.35
C SER A 75 47.43 -4.50 25.58
N LEU A 76 46.53 -5.49 25.59
CA LEU A 76 45.89 -6.01 26.80
C LEU A 76 46.96 -6.75 27.60
N ASP A 77 47.94 -5.98 28.06
CA ASP A 77 48.86 -6.35 29.13
C ASP A 77 48.62 -5.33 30.24
N ARG A 78 47.50 -5.53 30.93
CA ARG A 78 47.25 -5.19 32.35
C ARG A 78 45.76 -5.12 32.62
N GLU A 79 45.33 -6.13 33.36
CA GLU A 79 44.49 -5.97 34.55
C GLU A 79 43.02 -5.57 34.29
N GLY A 80 42.16 -6.58 34.39
CA GLY A 80 40.71 -6.43 34.24
C GLY A 80 40.11 -5.37 35.17
N LYS A 81 39.32 -4.48 34.58
CA LYS A 81 38.23 -3.73 35.23
C LYS A 81 37.23 -3.37 34.13
N GLY A 82 36.00 -3.89 34.22
CA GLY A 82 34.91 -3.58 33.29
C GLY A 82 34.59 -2.08 33.22
N ILE A 83 33.80 -1.69 32.23
CA ILE A 83 33.37 -0.30 32.02
C ILE A 83 32.79 0.23 33.34
N PRO A 84 33.35 1.31 33.93
CA PRO A 84 32.81 1.88 35.15
C PRO A 84 31.36 2.29 34.91
N GLN A 85 30.44 1.73 35.69
CA GLN A 85 28.99 1.92 35.61
C GLN A 85 28.57 3.40 35.44
N ALA A 86 29.36 4.33 35.98
CA ALA A 86 29.20 5.77 35.80
C ALA A 86 29.21 6.21 34.32
N LYS A 87 30.10 5.66 33.48
CA LYS A 87 30.18 5.98 32.04
C LYS A 87 28.98 5.43 31.26
N LEU A 88 28.48 4.26 31.67
CA LEU A 88 27.26 3.68 31.08
C LEU A 88 26.03 4.54 31.41
N TRP A 89 25.93 5.05 32.65
CA TRP A 89 24.85 5.96 33.04
C TRP A 89 24.89 7.30 32.30
N SER A 90 26.08 7.88 32.06
CA SER A 90 26.22 9.08 31.23
C SER A 90 25.76 8.83 29.78
N PHE A 91 26.18 7.73 29.18
CA PHE A 91 25.79 7.37 27.81
C PHE A 91 24.27 7.16 27.67
N LEU A 92 23.64 6.47 28.61
CA LEU A 92 22.19 6.26 28.61
C LEU A 92 21.41 7.57 28.83
N ARG A 93 21.95 8.51 29.62
CA ARG A 93 21.35 9.83 29.82
C ARG A 93 21.40 10.66 28.53
N ASP A 94 22.55 10.72 27.87
CA ASP A 94 22.73 11.46 26.62
C ASP A 94 21.88 10.86 25.48
N CYS A 95 21.79 9.52 25.39
CA CYS A 95 20.91 8.85 24.43
C CYS A 95 19.42 9.12 24.73
N GLY A 96 19.02 9.08 26.00
CA GLY A 96 17.63 9.37 26.40
C GLY A 96 17.21 10.81 26.11
N GLU A 97 18.14 11.76 26.22
CA GLU A 97 17.90 13.17 25.94
C GLU A 97 17.76 13.46 24.43
N HIS A 98 18.52 12.73 23.59
CA HIS A 98 18.36 12.77 22.14
C HIS A 98 17.04 12.14 21.66
N MET A 99 16.54 11.10 22.35
CA MET A 99 15.27 10.45 22.01
C MET A 99 14.02 11.26 22.38
N LYS A 100 14.14 12.31 23.21
CA LYS A 100 13.02 13.24 23.48
C LYS A 100 12.62 14.10 22.27
N ARG A 101 13.43 14.08 21.21
CA ARG A 101 13.18 14.77 19.93
C ARG A 101 12.56 13.86 18.87
N CYS A 102 12.33 12.58 19.17
CA CYS A 102 11.45 11.75 18.35
C CYS A 102 10.01 12.25 18.57
N ASP A 103 9.65 13.24 17.78
CA ASP A 103 8.30 13.68 17.45
C ASP A 103 7.39 12.45 17.26
N GLY A 104 6.58 12.15 18.29
CA GLY A 104 5.67 11.00 18.36
C GLY A 104 4.72 10.83 17.16
N GLU A 105 4.68 11.79 16.24
CA GLU A 105 4.04 11.73 14.92
C GLU A 105 4.42 10.46 14.14
N SER A 106 5.67 9.99 14.16
CA SER A 106 6.03 8.76 13.44
C SER A 106 5.37 7.51 14.02
N THR A 107 5.02 7.51 15.31
CA THR A 107 4.37 6.36 15.96
C THR A 107 2.85 6.48 15.85
N ASP A 108 2.30 7.69 15.99
CA ASP A 108 0.86 7.95 15.87
C ASP A 108 0.38 7.78 14.43
N ALA A 109 1.11 8.30 13.44
CA ALA A 109 0.78 8.12 12.02
C ALA A 109 0.85 6.65 11.59
N MET A 110 1.83 5.91 12.10
CA MET A 110 1.96 4.47 11.83
C MET A 110 0.84 3.68 12.51
N THR A 111 0.44 4.07 13.73
CA THR A 111 -0.70 3.49 14.44
C THR A 111 -2.02 3.76 13.71
N GLN A 112 -2.20 4.98 13.18
CA GLN A 112 -3.39 5.38 12.43
C GLN A 112 -3.50 4.64 11.09
N TRP A 113 -2.40 4.47 10.38
CA TRP A 113 -2.34 3.67 9.14
C TRP A 113 -2.65 2.19 9.37
N LEU A 114 -2.19 1.63 10.50
CA LEU A 114 -2.52 0.26 10.89
C LEU A 114 -4.01 0.10 11.21
N HIS A 115 -4.64 1.08 11.87
CA HIS A 115 -6.08 1.09 12.11
C HIS A 115 -6.89 1.18 10.81
N GLU A 116 -6.54 2.08 9.88
CA GLU A 116 -7.21 2.16 8.56
C GLU A 116 -7.08 0.86 7.74
N LEU A 117 -5.92 0.21 7.80
CA LEU A 117 -5.67 -1.06 7.09
C LEU A 117 -6.48 -2.22 7.67
N LEU A 118 -6.68 -2.23 8.99
CA LEU A 118 -7.46 -3.25 9.70
C LEU A 118 -8.97 -3.00 9.59
N ASP A 119 -9.42 -1.75 9.67
CA ASP A 119 -10.84 -1.37 9.49
C ASP A 119 -11.30 -1.46 8.03
N GLY A 120 -10.41 -1.23 7.07
CA GLY A 120 -10.67 -1.38 5.63
C GLY A 120 -10.98 -2.82 5.20
N LYS A 121 -10.64 -3.83 6.01
CA LYS A 121 -11.09 -5.23 5.80
C LYS A 121 -12.55 -5.47 6.19
N THR A 122 -13.23 -4.47 6.75
CA THR A 122 -14.63 -4.55 7.18
C THR A 122 -15.52 -3.54 6.45
N MET A 123 -15.18 -3.12 5.22
CA MET A 123 -16.17 -2.50 4.32
C MET A 123 -17.02 -3.57 3.63
N ARG A 124 -17.85 -4.16 4.48
CA ARG A 124 -19.18 -4.69 4.20
C ARG A 124 -19.89 -3.75 3.22
N GLY A 125 -20.32 -4.29 2.08
CA GLY A 125 -21.11 -3.56 1.12
C GLY A 125 -22.41 -2.98 1.72
N SER A 126 -22.70 -1.75 1.34
CA SER A 126 -24.03 -1.14 1.36
C SER A 126 -24.00 -0.01 0.32
N SER A 127 -24.35 -0.31 -0.93
CA SER A 127 -25.69 -0.04 -1.46
C SER A 127 -26.16 1.37 -1.11
N SER A 128 -25.92 2.30 -2.04
CA SER A 128 -26.62 3.58 -2.09
C SER A 128 -28.11 3.33 -2.33
N LYS A 129 -28.88 3.19 -1.27
CA LYS A 129 -30.34 3.35 -1.33
C LYS A 129 -30.65 4.80 -0.97
N LYS A 130 -30.66 5.66 -1.99
CA LYS A 130 -31.28 6.98 -1.92
C LYS A 130 -32.78 6.76 -1.70
N GLU A 131 -33.22 6.93 -0.48
CA GLU A 131 -34.63 7.06 -0.13
C GLU A 131 -35.12 8.40 -0.71
N ALA A 132 -36.02 8.33 -1.69
CA ALA A 132 -36.67 9.50 -2.24
C ALA A 132 -37.79 9.94 -1.30
N ALA A 133 -37.82 11.24 -0.99
CA ALA A 133 -38.86 11.88 -0.19
C ALA A 133 -40.26 11.62 -0.76
N PRO A 134 -41.32 11.60 0.07
CA PRO A 134 -42.69 11.46 -0.43
C PRO A 134 -43.02 12.67 -1.30
N VAL A 135 -43.29 12.41 -2.58
CA VAL A 135 -43.86 13.41 -3.48
C VAL A 135 -45.26 13.77 -2.95
N THR A 136 -45.41 15.05 -2.65
CA THR A 136 -46.66 15.75 -2.37
C THR A 136 -47.69 15.47 -3.46
N GLN A 137 -48.79 14.79 -3.10
CA GLN A 137 -49.99 14.75 -3.92
C GLN A 137 -50.75 16.08 -3.76
N GLY A 138 -50.48 17.00 -4.69
CA GLY A 138 -51.23 18.24 -4.83
C GLY A 138 -52.45 18.06 -5.73
N ASN A 139 -53.59 18.55 -5.24
CA ASN A 139 -54.92 18.64 -5.87
C ASN A 139 -54.94 18.99 -7.36
N LYS A 140 -55.98 18.50 -8.06
CA LYS A 140 -56.90 19.37 -8.82
C LYS A 140 -58.22 18.68 -9.15
N ASP A 141 -59.28 19.33 -8.71
CA ASP A 141 -60.66 19.19 -9.13
C ASP A 141 -60.82 19.29 -10.65
N ASN A 142 -61.77 18.54 -11.23
CA ASN A 142 -62.60 19.01 -12.34
C ASN A 142 -63.83 18.10 -12.56
N GLN A 143 -64.99 18.68 -12.23
CA GLN A 143 -66.28 18.65 -12.94
C GLN A 143 -66.82 17.33 -13.53
N ALA A 144 -67.95 16.89 -12.97
CA ALA A 144 -69.22 16.71 -13.68
C ALA A 144 -70.38 16.87 -12.68
#